data_AF-A0A3A8QNE5-F1
#
_entry.id   AF-A0A3A8QNE5-F1
#
_cell.length_a   1.000
_cell.length_b   1.000
_cell.length_c   1.000
_cell.angle_alpha   90.00
_cell.angle_beta   90.00
_cell.angle_gamma   90.00
#
_symmetry.space_group_name_H-M   'P 1'
#
loop_
_entity.id
_entity.type
_entity.pdbx_description
1 polymer ?
#
loop_
_entity_poly.entity_id
_entity_poly.type
_entity_poly.pdbx_seq_one_letter_code
_entity_poly.pdbx_strand_id
1 'polypeptide(L)'
;MRLRNQTQHWTGAALALLLPAAALANETHVYGIANFGGAGQCNADSHSVHTQTAAEFAGYFNSLVSSGLWSDVRTLNNSSARTDLWTDLSKGPVADAKDTQANAGVDDADVFFVHTHGGHSEASQRSWLVMGSNADACAATTDLHMNLGNGKLDIAVVKACQSGDLQVWKDGGYKQLVTSSSGFSMWNAFHGDSSCGNFVKRYVKRYVKNSRGDGVGENWIDEAYDWDLGKNNDDCPVSIVFGQTKAQRVAMFEFGGWRDRKPTGSKVGSTYFFVGGCDPSSGQKLPE
;
A
#
# COMPACT_ATOMS: atom_id res chain seq x y z
N MET A 1 34.14 -25.61 64.53
CA MET A 1 34.46 -25.01 63.21
C MET A 1 33.21 -24.28 62.74
N ARG A 2 33.19 -22.94 62.82
CA ARG A 2 32.04 -22.10 62.46
C ARG A 2 32.34 -21.39 61.14
N LEU A 3 31.51 -21.63 60.13
CA LEU A 3 31.59 -21.01 58.80
C LEU A 3 31.26 -19.51 58.92
N ARG A 4 32.16 -18.66 58.44
CA ARG A 4 31.98 -17.21 58.29
C ARG A 4 31.14 -16.94 57.05
N ASN A 5 29.95 -16.35 57.22
CA ASN A 5 29.19 -15.74 56.13
C ASN A 5 29.85 -14.42 55.74
N GLN A 6 30.38 -14.32 54.52
CA GLN A 6 30.74 -13.05 53.89
C GLN A 6 29.53 -12.50 53.13
N THR A 7 28.97 -11.39 53.58
CA THR A 7 28.03 -10.58 52.82
C THR A 7 28.82 -9.51 52.06
N GLN A 8 29.04 -9.73 50.76
CA GLN A 8 29.51 -8.68 49.85
C GLN A 8 28.33 -7.80 49.44
N HIS A 9 28.32 -6.55 49.87
CA HIS A 9 27.44 -5.52 49.32
C HIS A 9 28.01 -5.02 48.00
N TRP A 10 27.44 -5.50 46.89
CA TRP A 10 27.65 -4.93 45.57
C TRP A 10 26.64 -3.80 45.37
N THR A 11 27.03 -2.56 45.64
CA THR A 11 26.29 -1.37 45.21
C THR A 11 26.57 -1.14 43.73
N GLY A 12 25.97 -1.96 42.87
CA GLY A 12 25.89 -1.70 41.43
C GLY A 12 24.71 -0.78 41.15
N ALA A 13 24.96 0.51 41.04
CA ALA A 13 24.00 1.43 40.44
C ALA A 13 23.97 1.15 38.93
N ALA A 14 23.13 0.20 38.52
CA ALA A 14 22.74 0.06 37.12
C ALA A 14 21.81 1.24 36.80
N LEU A 15 22.40 2.29 36.24
CA LEU A 15 21.65 3.34 35.55
C LEU A 15 21.04 2.68 34.31
N ALA A 16 19.86 2.10 34.45
CA ALA A 16 19.06 1.65 33.34
C ALA A 16 18.68 2.89 32.53
N LEU A 17 19.46 3.18 31.49
CA LEU A 17 19.02 3.98 30.35
C LEU A 17 17.79 3.29 29.77
N LEU A 18 16.62 3.65 30.29
CA LEU A 18 15.36 3.53 29.56
C LEU A 18 15.49 4.47 28.37
N LEU A 19 16.21 4.03 27.34
CA LEU A 19 15.91 4.47 25.99
C LEU A 19 14.42 4.17 25.84
N PRO A 20 13.56 5.17 25.59
CA PRO A 20 12.31 4.84 24.96
C PRO A 20 12.75 4.14 23.68
N ALA A 21 12.46 2.84 23.56
CA ALA A 21 12.19 2.34 22.25
C ALA A 21 11.11 3.29 21.74
N ALA A 22 11.49 4.23 20.87
CA ALA A 22 10.56 4.73 19.89
C ALA A 22 10.09 3.44 19.23
N ALA A 23 8.99 2.89 19.73
CA ALA A 23 8.26 1.88 19.01
C ALA A 23 8.10 2.51 17.65
N LEU A 24 8.80 1.97 16.64
CA LEU A 24 8.76 2.48 15.28
C LEU A 24 7.29 2.76 14.99
N ALA A 25 6.96 4.04 14.86
CA ALA A 25 5.59 4.50 14.87
C ALA A 25 4.95 3.89 13.63
N ASN A 26 4.12 2.85 13.84
CA ASN A 26 3.41 2.23 12.74
C ASN A 26 2.23 3.14 12.39
N GLU A 27 2.23 3.67 11.17
CA GLU A 27 1.30 4.70 10.73
C GLU A 27 0.56 4.25 9.48
N THR A 28 -0.70 4.69 9.32
CA THR A 28 -1.51 4.38 8.14
C THR A 28 -2.16 5.60 7.54
N HIS A 29 -1.96 5.82 6.25
CA HIS A 29 -2.69 6.83 5.47
C HIS A 29 -3.76 6.17 4.61
N VAL A 30 -4.99 6.69 4.64
CA VAL A 30 -6.15 6.10 3.97
C VAL A 30 -6.83 7.16 3.10
N TYR A 31 -6.88 6.92 1.80
CA TYR A 31 -7.43 7.81 0.79
C TYR A 31 -8.72 7.20 0.21
N GLY A 32 -9.86 7.81 0.51
CA GLY A 32 -11.14 7.46 -0.11
C GLY A 32 -11.60 8.58 -1.04
N ILE A 33 -11.32 8.45 -2.34
CA ILE A 33 -11.55 9.53 -3.32
C ILE A 33 -12.88 9.30 -4.03
N ALA A 34 -13.99 9.87 -3.55
CA ALA A 34 -15.32 9.52 -4.05
C ALA A 34 -15.96 10.55 -5.00
N ASN A 35 -15.53 11.81 -4.97
CA ASN A 35 -16.18 12.92 -5.68
C ASN A 35 -15.33 13.48 -6.84
N PHE A 36 -15.92 13.56 -8.03
CA PHE A 36 -15.23 13.91 -9.27
C PHE A 36 -16.03 14.86 -10.19
N GLY A 37 -17.13 15.44 -9.71
CA GLY A 37 -18.08 16.24 -10.53
C GLY A 37 -18.24 17.71 -10.13
N GLY A 38 -17.45 18.19 -9.17
CA GLY A 38 -17.57 19.52 -8.58
C GLY A 38 -16.46 20.51 -8.95
N ALA A 39 -16.64 21.77 -8.59
CA ALA A 39 -15.59 22.79 -8.73
C ALA A 39 -14.32 22.37 -7.97
N GLY A 40 -13.17 22.44 -8.65
CA GLY A 40 -11.89 22.02 -8.09
C GLY A 40 -11.66 20.50 -8.05
N GLN A 41 -12.58 19.70 -8.59
CA GLN A 41 -12.45 18.23 -8.66
C GLN A 41 -12.00 17.78 -10.04
N CYS A 42 -11.43 16.59 -10.10
CA CYS A 42 -11.06 15.95 -11.37
C CYS A 42 -12.25 15.27 -11.99
N ASN A 43 -12.38 15.36 -13.32
CA ASN A 43 -13.56 14.92 -14.05
C ASN A 43 -13.60 13.40 -14.27
N ALA A 44 -14.37 12.69 -13.45
CA ALA A 44 -14.62 11.24 -13.52
C ALA A 44 -15.96 10.90 -12.83
N ASP A 45 -16.34 9.62 -12.80
CA ASP A 45 -17.57 9.18 -12.15
C ASP A 45 -17.42 9.14 -10.62
N SER A 46 -18.46 9.53 -9.88
CA SER A 46 -18.42 9.57 -8.42
C SER A 46 -19.04 8.32 -7.80
N HIS A 47 -18.30 7.64 -6.92
CA HIS A 47 -18.75 6.42 -6.24
C HIS A 47 -18.57 6.51 -4.73
N SER A 48 -19.66 6.38 -3.96
CA SER A 48 -19.61 6.42 -2.49
C SER A 48 -18.82 5.26 -1.87
N VAL A 49 -18.74 4.12 -2.57
CA VAL A 49 -18.00 2.93 -2.10
C VAL A 49 -16.52 3.23 -1.85
N HIS A 50 -15.95 4.23 -2.53
CA HIS A 50 -14.55 4.65 -2.35
C HIS A 50 -14.29 5.06 -0.89
N THR A 51 -15.17 5.92 -0.35
CA THR A 51 -15.10 6.32 1.07
C THR A 51 -15.53 5.21 2.03
N GLN A 52 -16.45 4.33 1.64
CA GLN A 52 -16.92 3.25 2.52
C GLN A 52 -15.84 2.20 2.79
N THR A 53 -15.05 1.83 1.79
CA THR A 53 -13.97 0.86 1.99
C THR A 53 -12.78 1.49 2.69
N ALA A 54 -12.49 2.77 2.40
CA ALA A 54 -11.52 3.55 3.17
C ALA A 54 -11.89 3.54 4.66
N ALA A 55 -13.17 3.73 4.99
CA ALA A 55 -13.64 3.64 6.37
C ALA A 55 -13.45 2.25 6.99
N GLU A 56 -13.70 1.14 6.28
CA GLU A 56 -13.44 -0.21 6.81
C GLU A 56 -11.94 -0.46 7.02
N PHE A 57 -11.09 -0.01 6.08
CA PHE A 57 -9.64 -0.12 6.18
C PHE A 57 -9.12 0.66 7.39
N ALA A 58 -9.48 1.94 7.49
CA ALA A 58 -9.14 2.80 8.62
C ALA A 58 -9.69 2.25 9.95
N GLY A 59 -10.90 1.69 9.96
CA GLY A 59 -11.54 1.11 11.14
C GLY A 59 -10.72 -0.02 11.77
N TYR A 60 -10.09 -0.86 10.95
CA TYR A 60 -9.18 -1.89 11.44
C TYR A 60 -7.95 -1.29 12.12
N PHE A 61 -7.22 -0.39 11.47
CA PHE A 61 -6.03 0.21 12.07
C PHE A 61 -6.34 1.06 13.30
N ASN A 62 -7.49 1.75 13.33
CA ASN A 62 -7.97 2.44 14.53
C ASN A 62 -8.20 1.50 15.72
N SER A 63 -8.63 0.25 15.46
CA SER A 63 -8.73 -0.77 16.51
C SER A 63 -7.35 -1.21 17.05
N LEU A 64 -6.33 -1.22 16.18
CA LEU A 64 -4.95 -1.48 16.59
C LEU A 64 -4.38 -0.30 17.39
N VAL A 65 -4.67 0.95 16.99
CA VAL A 65 -4.32 2.15 17.78
C VAL A 65 -4.94 2.08 19.17
N SER A 66 -6.23 1.75 19.24
CA SER A 66 -6.96 1.59 20.51
C SER A 66 -6.39 0.48 21.41
N SER A 67 -5.71 -0.50 20.80
CA SER A 67 -5.06 -1.62 21.51
C SER A 67 -3.57 -1.35 21.81
N GLY A 68 -3.05 -0.16 21.48
CA GLY A 68 -1.62 0.17 21.63
C GLY A 68 -0.69 -0.60 20.68
N LEU A 69 -1.23 -1.16 19.60
CA LEU A 69 -0.49 -1.98 18.61
C LEU A 69 -0.13 -1.20 17.33
N TRP A 70 -0.63 0.02 17.20
CA TRP A 70 -0.43 0.94 16.10
C TRP A 70 -0.38 2.36 16.64
N SER A 71 0.27 3.29 15.93
CA SER A 71 0.49 4.64 16.45
C SER A 71 -0.49 5.67 15.92
N ASP A 72 -0.77 5.67 14.61
CA ASP A 72 -1.62 6.67 14.00
C ASP A 72 -2.36 6.16 12.76
N VAL A 73 -3.53 6.75 12.50
CA VAL A 73 -4.32 6.52 11.28
C VAL A 73 -4.84 7.87 10.79
N ARG A 74 -4.48 8.23 9.56
CA ARG A 74 -5.00 9.41 8.88
C ARG A 74 -5.93 9.01 7.76
N THR A 75 -7.11 9.60 7.75
CA THR A 75 -8.02 9.51 6.61
C THR A 75 -8.01 10.83 5.86
N LEU A 76 -7.65 10.76 4.59
CA LEU A 76 -7.47 11.90 3.69
C LEU A 76 -8.69 11.96 2.74
N ASN A 77 -9.29 13.14 2.64
CA ASN A 77 -10.49 13.38 1.85
C ASN A 77 -10.16 13.77 0.40
N ASN A 78 -11.18 13.94 -0.44
CA ASN A 78 -11.02 14.35 -1.85
C ASN A 78 -10.11 15.57 -2.06
N SER A 79 -10.25 16.61 -1.23
CA SER A 79 -9.40 17.82 -1.33
C SER A 79 -7.95 17.58 -0.92
N SER A 80 -7.70 16.55 -0.11
CA SER A 80 -6.37 16.15 0.35
C SER A 80 -5.77 15.05 -0.53
N ALA A 81 -6.51 14.48 -1.48
CA ALA A 81 -5.99 13.52 -2.44
C ALA A 81 -5.51 14.24 -3.70
N ARG A 82 -4.36 14.91 -3.55
CA ARG A 82 -3.71 15.76 -4.56
C ARG A 82 -2.49 15.04 -5.12
N THR A 83 -2.15 15.27 -6.39
CA THR A 83 -0.97 14.65 -7.03
C THR A 83 0.34 15.02 -6.33
N ASP A 84 0.42 16.19 -5.70
CA ASP A 84 1.63 16.68 -5.02
C ASP A 84 2.07 15.74 -3.87
N LEU A 85 1.13 15.16 -3.14
CA LEU A 85 1.36 14.15 -2.08
C LEU A 85 1.84 12.79 -2.59
N TRP A 86 1.79 12.54 -3.91
CA TRP A 86 2.31 11.34 -4.56
C TRP A 86 3.59 11.60 -5.34
N THR A 87 4.00 12.86 -5.43
CA THR A 87 5.11 13.29 -6.27
C THR A 87 6.39 13.33 -5.46
N ASP A 88 7.33 12.48 -5.83
CA ASP A 88 8.69 12.43 -5.31
C ASP A 88 9.56 13.51 -5.98
N LEU A 89 10.37 14.20 -5.17
CA LEU A 89 11.24 15.29 -5.60
C LEU A 89 12.25 14.89 -6.71
N SER A 90 12.65 13.63 -6.77
CA SER A 90 13.54 13.05 -7.78
C SER A 90 12.88 12.83 -9.14
N LYS A 91 11.54 12.77 -9.20
CA LYS A 91 10.79 12.48 -10.44
C LYS A 91 10.48 13.72 -11.27
N GLY A 92 10.73 14.93 -10.76
CA GLY A 92 10.69 16.13 -11.58
C GLY A 92 10.66 17.44 -10.78
N PRO A 93 10.78 18.58 -11.48
CA PRO A 93 10.79 19.91 -10.87
C PRO A 93 9.35 20.36 -10.57
N VAL A 94 8.68 19.71 -9.63
CA VAL A 94 7.41 20.21 -9.12
C VAL A 94 7.73 20.97 -7.84
N ALA A 95 7.39 22.26 -7.78
CA ALA A 95 7.61 23.13 -6.63
C ALA A 95 6.87 22.68 -5.34
N ASP A 96 6.17 21.54 -5.41
CA ASP A 96 5.25 21.02 -4.40
C ASP A 96 5.38 19.51 -4.18
N ALA A 97 6.47 18.84 -4.60
CA ALA A 97 6.70 17.42 -4.26
C ALA A 97 6.63 17.19 -2.74
N LYS A 98 5.62 16.42 -2.29
CA LYS A 98 5.22 16.26 -0.88
C LYS A 98 4.95 14.80 -0.53
N ASP A 99 5.46 13.85 -1.30
CA ASP A 99 5.42 12.42 -0.99
C ASP A 99 5.89 12.07 0.43
N THR A 100 6.90 12.78 0.93
CA THR A 100 7.47 12.61 2.28
C THR A 100 6.94 13.63 3.30
N GLN A 101 5.91 14.43 2.95
CA GLN A 101 5.36 15.42 3.86
C GLN A 101 4.68 14.76 5.05
N ALA A 102 5.07 15.18 6.27
CA ALA A 102 4.47 14.72 7.51
C ALA A 102 2.93 14.85 7.53
N ASN A 103 2.27 13.78 7.97
CA ASN A 103 0.82 13.57 8.12
C ASN A 103 0.01 13.58 6.81
N ALA A 104 0.64 13.59 5.64
CA ALA A 104 -0.08 13.72 4.38
C ALA A 104 0.54 12.93 3.22
N GLY A 105 1.86 12.95 3.08
CA GLY A 105 2.55 12.30 1.98
C GLY A 105 2.38 10.78 1.97
N VAL A 106 2.43 10.17 0.78
CA VAL A 106 2.31 8.71 0.65
C VAL A 106 3.47 7.95 1.31
N ASP A 107 4.66 8.55 1.36
CA ASP A 107 5.86 7.99 1.95
C ASP A 107 6.03 8.29 3.44
N ASP A 108 5.12 9.06 4.05
CA ASP A 108 5.18 9.36 5.48
C ASP A 108 4.57 8.28 6.38
N ALA A 109 3.72 7.39 5.85
CA ALA A 109 3.12 6.28 6.59
C ALA A 109 3.71 4.93 6.18
N ASP A 110 3.77 3.96 7.10
CA ASP A 110 4.22 2.60 6.79
C ASP A 110 3.32 1.85 5.80
N VAL A 111 2.02 2.12 5.91
CA VAL A 111 0.98 1.51 5.10
C VAL A 111 0.11 2.61 4.52
N PHE A 112 -0.15 2.57 3.21
CA PHE A 112 -1.25 3.34 2.68
C PHE A 112 -2.30 2.47 2.00
N PHE A 113 -3.55 2.94 2.07
CA PHE A 113 -4.65 2.43 1.29
C PHE A 113 -5.24 3.55 0.45
N VAL A 114 -5.43 3.33 -0.84
CA VAL A 114 -6.19 4.23 -1.70
C VAL A 114 -7.31 3.47 -2.39
N HIS A 115 -8.48 4.08 -2.43
CA HIS A 115 -9.56 3.67 -3.32
C HIS A 115 -9.98 4.84 -4.19
N THR A 116 -9.74 4.69 -5.48
CA THR A 116 -10.04 5.69 -6.51
C THR A 116 -10.19 5.01 -7.87
N HIS A 117 -10.45 5.79 -8.92
CA HIS A 117 -10.33 5.32 -10.30
C HIS A 117 -8.88 5.18 -10.71
N GLY A 118 -8.63 4.39 -11.74
CA GLY A 118 -7.29 4.26 -12.30
C GLY A 118 -7.32 4.04 -13.80
N GLY A 119 -6.14 3.85 -14.35
CA GLY A 119 -5.95 3.53 -15.76
C GLY A 119 -4.50 3.17 -16.03
N HIS A 120 -4.24 2.71 -17.25
CA HIS A 120 -2.89 2.37 -17.68
C HIS A 120 -2.66 2.70 -19.15
N SER A 121 -1.38 2.67 -19.53
CA SER A 121 -0.92 2.86 -20.89
C SER A 121 0.29 1.98 -21.13
N GLU A 122 0.13 0.98 -22.00
CA GLU A 122 1.24 0.14 -22.46
C GLU A 122 2.29 0.96 -23.20
N ALA A 123 1.85 1.89 -24.06
CA ALA A 123 2.72 2.75 -24.86
C ALA A 123 3.69 3.59 -24.00
N SER A 124 3.26 3.96 -22.78
CA SER A 124 4.09 4.71 -21.84
C SER A 124 4.56 3.88 -20.64
N GLN A 125 4.23 2.59 -20.60
CA GLN A 125 4.57 1.64 -19.55
C GLN A 125 4.20 2.15 -18.15
N ARG A 126 2.99 2.73 -18.02
CA ARG A 126 2.55 3.42 -16.80
C ARG A 126 1.13 3.06 -16.43
N SER A 127 0.88 3.12 -15.12
CA SER A 127 -0.46 3.21 -14.56
C SER A 127 -0.63 4.52 -13.81
N TRP A 128 -1.88 4.94 -13.63
CA TRP A 128 -2.20 6.12 -12.86
C TRP A 128 -3.40 5.92 -11.96
N LEU A 129 -3.48 6.77 -10.95
CA LEU A 129 -4.57 6.91 -10.00
C LEU A 129 -5.22 8.26 -10.23
N VAL A 130 -6.54 8.29 -10.37
CA VAL A 130 -7.27 9.55 -10.53
C VAL A 130 -7.34 10.26 -9.18
N MET A 131 -6.97 11.53 -9.15
CA MET A 131 -6.95 12.34 -7.93
C MET A 131 -8.30 13.01 -7.67
N GLY A 132 -8.56 13.38 -6.41
CA GLY A 132 -9.84 13.99 -6.01
C GLY A 132 -9.92 15.49 -6.27
N SER A 133 -8.78 16.13 -6.50
CA SER A 133 -8.61 17.58 -6.65
C SER A 133 -7.80 17.87 -7.90
N ASN A 134 -8.19 18.91 -8.65
CA ASN A 134 -7.46 19.38 -9.83
C ASN A 134 -6.42 20.47 -9.52
N ALA A 135 -6.17 20.75 -8.23
CA ALA A 135 -5.28 21.82 -7.80
C ALA A 135 -3.84 21.70 -8.33
N ASP A 136 -3.36 20.47 -8.56
CA ASP A 136 -2.03 20.20 -9.11
C ASP A 136 -2.15 19.46 -10.45
N ALA A 137 -2.68 18.24 -10.41
CA ALA A 137 -3.00 17.42 -11.55
C ALA A 137 -4.12 16.44 -11.18
N CYS A 138 -4.74 15.85 -12.19
CA CYS A 138 -5.83 14.90 -12.00
C CYS A 138 -5.41 13.43 -11.96
N ALA A 139 -4.11 13.19 -12.02
CA ALA A 139 -3.55 11.86 -11.97
C ALA A 139 -2.24 11.86 -11.19
N ALA A 140 -2.04 10.83 -10.36
CA ALA A 140 -0.73 10.42 -9.88
C ALA A 140 -0.30 9.20 -10.70
N THR A 141 0.91 9.19 -11.23
CA THR A 141 1.33 8.26 -12.29
C THR A 141 2.62 7.59 -11.85
N THR A 142 2.68 6.26 -11.95
CA THR A 142 3.73 5.44 -11.32
C THR A 142 5.15 5.92 -11.62
N ASP A 143 5.52 6.11 -12.89
CA ASP A 143 6.89 6.50 -13.24
C ASP A 143 7.10 8.03 -13.41
N LEU A 144 6.04 8.83 -13.44
CA LEU A 144 6.16 10.30 -13.55
C LEU A 144 6.14 11.02 -12.21
N HIS A 145 5.48 10.42 -11.21
CA HIS A 145 5.26 11.06 -9.92
C HIS A 145 5.88 10.23 -8.80
N MET A 146 5.77 8.91 -8.82
CA MET A 146 6.02 8.09 -7.63
C MET A 146 7.44 7.53 -7.59
N ASN A 147 8.10 7.64 -6.44
CA ASN A 147 9.24 6.82 -6.05
C ASN A 147 9.12 6.49 -4.56
N LEU A 148 8.59 5.30 -4.30
CA LEU A 148 8.09 4.85 -3.01
C LEU A 148 9.20 4.24 -2.16
N GLY A 149 9.02 4.35 -0.85
CA GLY A 149 9.92 3.86 0.19
C GLY A 149 11.20 4.66 0.32
N ASN A 150 11.20 5.92 -0.14
CA ASN A 150 12.23 6.92 0.20
C ASN A 150 11.98 7.53 1.61
N GLY A 151 10.79 7.31 2.18
CA GLY A 151 10.39 7.62 3.56
C GLY A 151 10.17 6.35 4.40
N LYS A 152 9.02 6.26 5.07
CA LYS A 152 8.63 5.14 5.96
C LYS A 152 7.85 4.02 5.27
N LEU A 153 7.31 4.29 4.08
CA LEU A 153 6.36 3.40 3.41
C LEU A 153 6.95 2.04 3.08
N ASP A 154 6.20 1.00 3.43
CA ASP A 154 6.53 -0.41 3.18
C ASP A 154 5.46 -1.09 2.31
N ILE A 155 4.17 -0.81 2.56
CA ILE A 155 3.06 -1.50 1.89
C ILE A 155 2.05 -0.51 1.33
N ALA A 156 1.71 -0.68 0.05
CA ALA A 156 0.64 0.02 -0.63
C ALA A 156 -0.50 -0.94 -0.95
N VAL A 157 -1.73 -0.55 -0.64
CA VAL A 157 -2.94 -1.23 -1.08
C VAL A 157 -3.73 -0.28 -1.98
N VAL A 158 -3.77 -0.60 -3.26
CA VAL A 158 -4.24 0.28 -4.33
C VAL A 158 -5.45 -0.32 -4.98
N LYS A 159 -6.62 0.13 -4.53
CA LYS A 159 -7.89 -0.32 -5.07
C LYS A 159 -8.37 0.64 -6.16
N ALA A 160 -7.87 0.42 -7.38
CA ALA A 160 -8.19 1.18 -8.57
C ALA A 160 -8.04 0.31 -9.82
N CYS A 161 -8.81 0.60 -10.87
CA CYS A 161 -8.67 -0.08 -12.16
C CYS A 161 -7.23 0.07 -12.70
N GLN A 162 -6.70 -1.02 -13.26
CA GLN A 162 -5.39 -1.14 -13.91
C GLN A 162 -4.19 -0.66 -13.08
N SER A 163 -4.36 -0.60 -11.76
CA SER A 163 -3.34 -0.15 -10.81
C SER A 163 -2.17 -1.13 -10.66
N GLY A 164 -2.35 -2.37 -11.10
CA GLY A 164 -1.36 -3.45 -11.08
C GLY A 164 -1.27 -4.15 -12.43
N ASP A 165 -1.53 -3.47 -13.54
CA ASP A 165 -1.63 -4.12 -14.85
C ASP A 165 -0.41 -4.96 -15.27
N LEU A 166 -0.63 -6.20 -15.70
CA LEU A 166 0.43 -7.14 -16.08
C LEU A 166 1.29 -6.61 -17.24
N GLN A 167 0.71 -5.87 -18.19
CA GLN A 167 1.43 -5.36 -19.36
C GLN A 167 2.44 -4.29 -18.92
N VAL A 168 2.00 -3.36 -18.04
CA VAL A 168 2.89 -2.38 -17.40
C VAL A 168 3.99 -3.06 -16.60
N TRP A 169 3.70 -4.16 -15.90
CA TRP A 169 4.70 -4.90 -15.14
C TRP A 169 5.74 -5.59 -16.01
N LYS A 170 5.31 -6.32 -17.05
CA LYS A 170 6.21 -7.05 -17.97
C LYS A 170 7.22 -6.12 -18.63
N ASP A 171 6.77 -4.92 -18.97
CA ASP A 171 7.59 -3.90 -19.60
C ASP A 171 8.47 -3.11 -18.61
N GLY A 172 8.36 -3.39 -17.32
CA GLY A 172 9.21 -2.82 -16.27
C GLY A 172 8.70 -1.51 -15.67
N GLY A 173 7.49 -1.06 -16.00
CA GLY A 173 6.89 0.18 -15.51
C GLY A 173 6.88 0.30 -13.99
N TYR A 174 6.52 -0.79 -13.29
CA TYR A 174 6.52 -0.79 -11.81
C TYR A 174 7.92 -0.88 -11.18
N LYS A 175 8.96 -1.25 -11.93
CA LYS A 175 10.33 -1.26 -11.38
C LYS A 175 10.82 0.15 -11.07
N GLN A 176 10.24 1.15 -11.72
CA GLN A 176 10.57 2.56 -11.52
C GLN A 176 9.91 3.19 -10.29
N LEU A 177 9.04 2.45 -9.60
CA LEU A 177 8.45 2.86 -8.33
C LEU A 177 9.44 2.81 -7.17
N VAL A 178 10.56 2.10 -7.30
CA VAL A 178 11.48 1.88 -6.18
C VAL A 178 12.94 2.06 -6.61
N THR A 179 13.77 2.51 -5.68
CA THR A 179 15.23 2.40 -5.79
C THR A 179 15.75 1.16 -5.08
N SER A 180 16.98 0.74 -5.36
CA SER A 180 17.59 -0.44 -4.72
C SER A 180 17.66 -0.34 -3.20
N SER A 181 17.70 0.87 -2.63
CA SER A 181 17.71 1.16 -1.20
C SER A 181 16.32 1.42 -0.60
N SER A 182 15.25 1.37 -1.41
CA SER A 182 13.89 1.66 -0.96
C SER A 182 13.43 0.71 0.16
N GLY A 183 12.70 1.28 1.14
CA GLY A 183 11.99 0.53 2.17
C GLY A 183 10.75 -0.22 1.66
N PHE A 184 10.21 0.17 0.49
CA PHE A 184 8.93 -0.28 -0.02
C PHE A 184 8.94 -1.71 -0.54
N SER A 185 8.16 -2.59 0.07
CA SER A 185 8.16 -4.01 -0.27
C SER A 185 7.00 -4.47 -1.14
N MET A 186 5.80 -3.90 -1.01
CA MET A 186 4.60 -4.51 -1.59
C MET A 186 3.60 -3.51 -2.15
N TRP A 187 3.17 -3.76 -3.39
CA TRP A 187 2.10 -3.05 -4.09
C TRP A 187 0.96 -4.03 -4.42
N ASN A 188 -0.07 -4.02 -3.59
CA ASN A 188 -1.30 -4.77 -3.82
C ASN A 188 -2.24 -3.95 -4.68
N ALA A 189 -2.75 -4.53 -5.76
CA ALA A 189 -3.43 -3.79 -6.81
C ALA A 189 -4.39 -4.70 -7.62
N PHE A 190 -4.89 -4.20 -8.74
CA PHE A 190 -5.71 -4.96 -9.70
C PHE A 190 -5.14 -4.94 -11.10
N HIS A 191 -5.21 -6.09 -11.77
CA HIS A 191 -5.01 -6.22 -13.21
C HIS A 191 -6.35 -6.03 -13.94
N GLY A 192 -6.39 -5.16 -14.95
CA GLY A 192 -7.66 -4.77 -15.59
C GLY A 192 -8.59 -3.95 -14.68
N ASP A 193 -9.87 -3.88 -15.05
CA ASP A 193 -10.89 -3.17 -14.27
C ASP A 193 -11.13 -3.83 -12.91
N SER A 194 -11.48 -3.01 -11.91
CA SER A 194 -11.85 -3.48 -10.57
C SER A 194 -13.23 -2.96 -10.20
N SER A 195 -14.06 -3.82 -9.62
CA SER A 195 -15.46 -3.53 -9.31
C SER A 195 -15.62 -2.48 -8.24
N CYS A 196 -16.67 -1.67 -8.35
CA CYS A 196 -17.13 -0.73 -7.31
C CYS A 196 -18.43 -1.20 -6.62
N GLY A 197 -18.71 -2.51 -6.65
CA GLY A 197 -19.88 -3.07 -5.98
C GLY A 197 -19.80 -3.03 -4.44
N ASN A 198 -20.95 -3.19 -3.78
CA ASN A 198 -21.01 -3.20 -2.31
C ASN A 198 -20.24 -4.35 -1.64
N PHE A 199 -19.95 -5.44 -2.38
CA PHE A 199 -19.16 -6.56 -1.88
C PHE A 199 -17.71 -6.16 -1.56
N VAL A 200 -17.18 -5.15 -2.25
CA VAL A 200 -15.85 -4.57 -2.03
C VAL A 200 -15.64 -4.21 -0.56
N LYS A 201 -16.64 -3.59 0.05
CA LYS A 201 -16.60 -3.24 1.46
C LYS A 201 -16.37 -4.47 2.35
N ARG A 202 -17.01 -5.59 2.02
CA ARG A 202 -16.93 -6.83 2.80
C ARG A 202 -15.55 -7.46 2.65
N TYR A 203 -15.01 -7.55 1.43
CA TYR A 203 -13.68 -8.14 1.27
C TYR A 203 -12.60 -7.26 1.88
N VAL A 204 -12.66 -5.92 1.76
CA VAL A 204 -11.65 -5.03 2.38
C VAL A 204 -11.62 -5.23 3.88
N LYS A 205 -12.80 -5.37 4.51
CA LYS A 205 -12.92 -5.67 5.94
C LYS A 205 -12.30 -7.01 6.32
N ARG A 206 -12.52 -8.07 5.53
CA ARG A 206 -11.94 -9.40 5.80
C ARG A 206 -10.43 -9.39 5.56
N TYR A 207 -10.00 -8.80 4.44
CA TYR A 207 -8.61 -8.60 4.06
C TYR A 207 -7.76 -7.99 5.18
N VAL A 208 -8.14 -6.81 5.67
CA VAL A 208 -7.36 -6.15 6.74
C VAL A 208 -7.31 -6.96 8.03
N LYS A 209 -8.39 -7.69 8.34
CA LYS A 209 -8.47 -8.55 9.53
C LYS A 209 -7.57 -9.78 9.40
N ASN A 210 -7.61 -10.45 8.24
CA ASN A 210 -6.87 -11.68 7.99
C ASN A 210 -5.37 -11.41 7.85
N SER A 211 -5.00 -10.22 7.34
CA SER A 211 -3.61 -9.79 7.16
C SER A 211 -2.88 -9.36 8.45
N ARG A 212 -3.43 -9.66 9.62
CA ARG A 212 -2.90 -9.22 10.92
C ARG A 212 -1.48 -9.71 11.18
N GLY A 213 -1.26 -11.00 10.94
CA GLY A 213 -0.02 -11.70 11.30
C GLY A 213 0.81 -12.11 10.09
N ASP A 214 0.16 -12.40 8.96
CA ASP A 214 0.77 -12.95 7.76
C ASP A 214 -0.08 -12.61 6.52
N GLY A 215 0.45 -12.92 5.33
CA GLY A 215 -0.31 -12.95 4.10
C GLY A 215 -0.88 -11.63 3.61
N VAL A 216 -0.30 -10.46 3.90
CA VAL A 216 -0.84 -9.18 3.37
C VAL A 216 -0.93 -9.20 1.83
N GLY A 217 -0.04 -9.93 1.15
CA GLY A 217 -0.11 -10.15 -0.29
C GLY A 217 -1.10 -11.25 -0.68
N GLU A 218 -1.01 -12.42 -0.05
CA GLU A 218 -1.87 -13.57 -0.33
C GLU A 218 -3.35 -13.31 0.00
N ASN A 219 -3.64 -12.81 1.20
CA ASN A 219 -4.99 -12.45 1.63
C ASN A 219 -5.62 -11.38 0.74
N TRP A 220 -4.82 -10.52 0.08
CA TRP A 220 -5.37 -9.55 -0.88
C TRP A 220 -5.98 -10.29 -2.07
N ILE A 221 -5.25 -11.28 -2.58
CA ILE A 221 -5.70 -12.11 -3.68
C ILE A 221 -6.90 -12.95 -3.26
N ASP A 222 -6.82 -13.65 -2.13
CA ASP A 222 -7.88 -14.55 -1.66
C ASP A 222 -9.20 -13.84 -1.38
N GLU A 223 -9.14 -12.61 -0.85
CA GLU A 223 -10.34 -11.89 -0.45
C GLU A 223 -10.96 -11.08 -1.58
N ALA A 224 -10.12 -10.47 -2.42
CA ALA A 224 -10.57 -9.56 -3.46
C ALA A 224 -10.84 -10.25 -4.80
N TYR A 225 -10.38 -11.49 -4.98
CA TYR A 225 -10.67 -12.24 -6.20
C TYR A 225 -12.15 -12.60 -6.23
N ASP A 226 -12.83 -12.19 -7.31
CA ASP A 226 -14.21 -12.54 -7.57
C ASP A 226 -14.28 -13.31 -8.88
N TRP A 227 -14.66 -14.59 -8.78
CA TRP A 227 -14.97 -15.41 -9.95
C TRP A 227 -16.39 -15.08 -10.38
N ASP A 228 -16.54 -14.04 -11.19
CA ASP A 228 -17.81 -13.79 -11.82
C ASP A 228 -18.11 -14.92 -12.82
N LEU A 229 -19.36 -15.38 -12.90
CA LEU A 229 -19.76 -16.49 -13.80
C LEU A 229 -19.77 -16.08 -15.29
N GLY A 230 -19.20 -14.92 -15.63
CA GLY A 230 -19.06 -14.38 -16.98
C GLY A 230 -17.66 -14.61 -17.54
N LYS A 231 -17.42 -14.16 -18.78
CA LYS A 231 -16.07 -14.07 -19.34
C LYS A 231 -15.65 -12.60 -19.31
N ASN A 232 -14.38 -12.35 -19.04
CA ASN A 232 -13.74 -11.03 -19.11
C ASN A 232 -14.25 -10.00 -18.09
N ASN A 233 -14.65 -10.40 -16.89
CA ASN A 233 -15.15 -9.49 -15.85
C ASN A 233 -14.73 -9.88 -14.44
N ASP A 234 -13.69 -10.71 -14.30
CA ASP A 234 -13.14 -11.05 -13.00
C ASP A 234 -12.53 -9.81 -12.34
N ASP A 235 -12.74 -9.65 -11.03
CA ASP A 235 -11.87 -8.80 -10.23
C ASP A 235 -10.54 -9.54 -10.08
N CYS A 236 -9.49 -9.14 -10.81
CA CYS A 236 -8.18 -9.80 -10.79
C CYS A 236 -7.19 -9.09 -9.84
N PRO A 237 -7.21 -9.35 -8.51
CA PRO A 237 -6.22 -8.80 -7.60
C PRO A 237 -4.84 -9.38 -7.90
N VAL A 238 -3.84 -8.53 -7.72
CA VAL A 238 -2.44 -8.90 -7.88
C VAL A 238 -1.62 -8.31 -6.75
N SER A 239 -0.48 -8.94 -6.47
CA SER A 239 0.51 -8.43 -5.54
C SER A 239 1.86 -8.35 -6.22
N ILE A 240 2.42 -7.13 -6.30
CA ILE A 240 3.77 -6.91 -6.80
C ILE A 240 4.68 -6.74 -5.59
N VAL A 241 5.52 -7.73 -5.33
CA VAL A 241 6.48 -7.67 -4.23
C VAL A 241 7.86 -7.36 -4.77
N PHE A 242 8.53 -6.37 -4.20
CA PHE A 242 9.89 -5.94 -4.55
C PHE A 242 10.89 -6.51 -3.54
N GLY A 243 12.08 -6.89 -4.00
CA GLY A 243 13.11 -7.46 -3.12
C GLY A 243 14.29 -8.08 -3.85
N GLN A 244 15.25 -8.57 -3.07
CA GLN A 244 16.55 -9.01 -3.56
C GLN A 244 16.48 -10.40 -4.18
N THR A 245 15.83 -11.35 -3.51
CA THR A 245 15.67 -12.73 -3.98
C THR A 245 14.20 -13.09 -4.14
N LYS A 246 13.91 -14.07 -4.99
CA LYS A 246 12.54 -14.61 -5.11
C LYS A 246 12.03 -15.16 -3.78
N ALA A 247 12.88 -15.84 -3.00
CA ALA A 247 12.51 -16.40 -1.70
C ALA A 247 12.08 -15.32 -0.70
N GLN A 248 12.79 -14.19 -0.63
CA GLN A 248 12.38 -13.06 0.22
C GLN A 248 11.06 -12.43 -0.23
N ARG A 249 10.84 -12.32 -1.55
CA ARG A 249 9.58 -11.81 -2.09
C ARG A 249 8.39 -12.74 -1.80
N VAL A 250 8.58 -14.04 -1.91
CA VAL A 250 7.57 -15.06 -1.52
C VAL A 250 7.31 -15.00 -0.02
N ALA A 251 8.36 -14.90 0.80
CA ALA A 251 8.19 -14.80 2.25
C ALA A 251 7.37 -13.56 2.66
N MET A 252 7.59 -12.42 2.01
CA MET A 252 6.77 -11.23 2.24
C MET A 252 5.33 -11.38 1.73
N PHE A 253 5.13 -12.05 0.59
CA PHE A 253 3.80 -12.33 0.03
C PHE A 253 2.93 -13.22 0.94
N GLU A 254 3.46 -14.38 1.36
CA GLU A 254 2.74 -15.42 2.12
C GLU A 254 2.75 -15.14 3.63
N PHE A 255 3.86 -14.64 4.18
CA PHE A 255 4.05 -14.55 5.63
C PHE A 255 4.20 -13.12 6.15
N GLY A 256 4.21 -12.10 5.29
CA GLY A 256 4.29 -10.70 5.70
C GLY A 256 2.95 -10.19 6.20
N GLY A 257 2.84 -9.89 7.49
CA GLY A 257 1.65 -9.26 8.11
C GLY A 257 1.82 -7.75 8.32
N TRP A 258 0.74 -7.04 8.70
CA TRP A 258 0.83 -5.60 9.03
C TRP A 258 1.91 -5.26 10.07
N ARG A 259 2.10 -6.17 11.03
CA ARG A 259 3.03 -6.03 12.17
C ARG A 259 4.20 -7.02 12.15
N ASP A 260 4.24 -7.92 11.17
CA ASP A 260 5.30 -8.92 11.00
C ASP A 260 5.74 -8.95 9.53
N ARG A 261 6.21 -7.80 9.06
CA ARG A 261 6.67 -7.61 7.68
C ARG A 261 7.96 -8.39 7.49
N LYS A 262 8.06 -9.16 6.41
CA LYS A 262 9.27 -9.94 6.13
C LYS A 262 10.29 -9.10 5.37
N PRO A 263 11.56 -9.14 5.76
CA PRO A 263 12.59 -8.33 5.11
C PRO A 263 12.78 -8.78 3.66
N THR A 264 12.63 -7.84 2.74
CA THR A 264 12.78 -8.09 1.30
C THR A 264 14.17 -7.78 0.76
N GLY A 265 15.04 -7.14 1.56
CA GLY A 265 16.38 -6.73 1.15
C GLY A 265 16.36 -5.59 0.11
N SER A 266 17.45 -5.47 -0.65
CA SER A 266 17.57 -4.47 -1.72
C SER A 266 16.57 -4.72 -2.85
N LYS A 267 15.93 -3.66 -3.37
CA LYS A 267 14.87 -3.75 -4.38
C LYS A 267 15.44 -3.88 -5.80
N VAL A 268 16.14 -4.98 -6.06
CA VAL A 268 16.77 -5.26 -7.37
C VAL A 268 15.90 -6.11 -8.30
N GLY A 269 14.72 -6.53 -7.85
CA GLY A 269 13.75 -7.23 -8.67
C GLY A 269 12.37 -7.28 -8.03
N SER A 270 11.40 -7.77 -8.79
CA SER A 270 10.01 -7.90 -8.35
C SER A 270 9.43 -9.26 -8.73
N THR A 271 8.40 -9.71 -8.01
CA THR A 271 7.56 -10.85 -8.38
C THR A 271 6.11 -10.39 -8.42
N TYR A 272 5.39 -10.82 -9.44
CA TYR A 272 3.99 -10.52 -9.68
C TYR A 272 3.16 -11.76 -9.35
N PHE A 273 2.40 -11.71 -8.27
CA PHE A 273 1.54 -12.79 -7.78
C PHE A 273 0.10 -12.53 -8.21
N PHE A 274 -0.60 -13.58 -8.64
CA PHE A 274 -1.93 -13.50 -9.24
C PHE A 274 -2.61 -14.87 -9.25
N VAL A 275 -3.93 -14.89 -9.50
CA VAL A 275 -4.69 -16.11 -9.80
C VAL A 275 -4.50 -16.49 -11.27
N GLY A 276 -3.97 -17.70 -11.51
CA GLY A 276 -3.76 -18.21 -12.86
C GLY A 276 -5.06 -18.25 -13.66
N GLY A 277 -5.02 -17.77 -14.90
CA GLY A 277 -6.18 -17.74 -15.80
C GLY A 277 -7.24 -16.67 -15.52
N CYS A 278 -7.02 -15.77 -14.55
CA CYS A 278 -7.93 -14.64 -14.29
C CYS A 278 -8.14 -13.78 -15.54
N ASP A 279 -9.39 -13.44 -15.86
CA ASP A 279 -9.78 -12.81 -17.12
C ASP A 279 -10.53 -11.49 -16.85
N PRO A 280 -9.81 -10.36 -16.67
CA PRO A 280 -10.45 -9.10 -16.30
C PRO A 280 -10.98 -8.34 -17.51
N SER A 281 -11.90 -7.40 -17.24
CA SER A 281 -12.24 -6.37 -18.22
C SER A 281 -11.05 -5.44 -18.46
N SER A 282 -10.88 -4.97 -19.70
CA SER A 282 -9.86 -3.97 -20.07
C SER A 282 -8.41 -4.34 -19.71
N GLY A 283 -8.11 -5.63 -19.64
CA GLY A 283 -6.76 -6.18 -19.49
C GLY A 283 -6.65 -7.54 -20.20
N GLN A 284 -5.42 -8.04 -20.39
CA GLN A 284 -5.23 -9.39 -20.96
C GLN A 284 -5.56 -10.48 -19.93
N LYS A 285 -6.08 -11.63 -20.37
CA LYS A 285 -6.17 -12.82 -19.51
C LYS A 285 -4.79 -13.16 -18.92
N LEU A 286 -4.73 -13.40 -17.62
CA LEU A 286 -3.50 -13.79 -16.93
C LEU A 286 -3.07 -15.21 -17.34
N PRO A 287 -1.75 -15.50 -17.35
CA PRO A 287 -1.24 -16.83 -17.66
C PRO A 287 -1.84 -17.93 -16.77
N GLU A 288 -1.91 -19.17 -17.28
CA GLU A 288 -2.29 -20.36 -16.50
C GLU A 288 -1.13 -20.88 -15.65
#